data_AF-A0A7S2DP69-F1
#
_entry.id   AF-A0A7S2DP69-F1
#
_cell.length_a   1.000
_cell.length_b   1.000
_cell.length_c   1.000
_cell.angle_alpha   90.00
_cell.angle_beta   90.00
_cell.angle_gamma   90.00
#
_symmetry.space_group_name_H-M   'P 1'
#
loop_
_entity.id
_entity.type
_entity.pdbx_description
1 polymer ?
#
loop_
_entity_poly.entity_id
_entity_poly.type
_entity_poly.pdbx_seq_one_letter_code
_entity_poly.pdbx_strand_id
1 'polypeptide(L)'
;AVEGQNRGKKPFAAKRLRDDPFFWLRDDERKSEDVLEHLRAENSYSAQELGSLDVLRQELYDEHISHLKETDDRAASRKDEFFYYTRTVKGKSYKLHCRKPTQGDERIP
;
A
#
# COMPACT_ATOMS: atom_id res chain seq x y z
N ALA A 1 -11.68 0.25 -34.45
CA ALA A 1 -10.42 -0.21 -33.83
C ALA A 1 -9.37 0.92 -33.85
N VAL A 2 -8.48 1.00 -32.84
CA VAL A 2 -7.34 1.94 -32.84
C VAL A 2 -6.13 1.19 -33.39
N GLU A 3 -5.46 1.78 -34.37
CA GLU A 3 -4.32 1.16 -35.06
C GLU A 3 -3.16 0.91 -34.09
N GLY A 4 -2.47 -0.23 -34.22
CA GLY A 4 -1.35 -0.61 -33.37
C GLY A 4 -1.70 -1.00 -31.92
N GLN A 5 -2.98 -0.94 -31.52
CA GLN A 5 -3.41 -1.25 -30.15
C GLN A 5 -4.38 -2.43 -30.12
N ASN A 6 -4.12 -3.43 -29.26
CA ASN A 6 -5.06 -4.52 -29.03
C ASN A 6 -6.26 -4.03 -28.21
N ARG A 7 -7.40 -3.81 -28.90
CA ARG A 7 -8.68 -3.40 -28.30
C ARG A 7 -9.64 -4.57 -28.05
N GLY A 8 -9.11 -5.79 -27.90
CA GLY A 8 -9.87 -7.02 -27.67
C GLY A 8 -10.35 -7.72 -28.94
N LYS A 9 -10.98 -8.90 -28.78
CA LYS A 9 -11.37 -9.80 -29.89
C LYS A 9 -12.49 -9.25 -30.80
N LYS A 10 -13.34 -8.35 -30.28
CA LYS A 10 -14.49 -7.75 -31.00
C LYS A 10 -14.63 -6.27 -30.63
N PRO A 11 -13.73 -5.39 -31.10
CA PRO A 11 -13.84 -3.95 -30.83
C PRO A 11 -15.01 -3.35 -31.62
N PHE A 12 -15.54 -2.23 -31.14
CA PHE A 12 -16.52 -1.45 -31.92
C PHE A 12 -15.96 -1.11 -33.31
N ALA A 13 -16.79 -1.31 -34.33
CA ALA A 13 -16.44 -1.03 -35.73
C ALA A 13 -16.15 0.46 -35.92
N ALA A 14 -17.04 1.33 -35.45
CA ALA A 14 -16.86 2.78 -35.46
C ALA A 14 -16.09 3.26 -34.22
N LYS A 15 -15.16 4.21 -34.42
CA LYS A 15 -14.48 4.93 -33.33
C LYS A 15 -15.49 5.88 -32.67
N ARG A 16 -15.55 5.87 -31.34
CA ARG A 16 -16.28 6.87 -30.55
C ARG A 16 -15.24 7.77 -29.89
N LEU A 17 -15.32 9.07 -30.14
CA LEU A 17 -14.44 10.06 -29.56
C LEU A 17 -15.18 10.76 -28.41
N ARG A 18 -14.45 11.05 -27.33
CA ARG A 18 -14.93 11.83 -26.20
C ARG A 18 -13.81 12.78 -25.82
N ASP A 19 -14.18 14.02 -25.57
CA ASP A 19 -13.26 15.00 -25.03
C ASP A 19 -13.08 14.75 -23.53
N ASP A 20 -11.84 14.63 -23.09
CA ASP A 20 -11.46 14.52 -21.69
C ASP A 20 -10.57 15.72 -21.34
N PRO A 21 -11.13 16.77 -20.70
CA PRO A 21 -10.40 17.99 -20.39
C PRO A 21 -9.31 17.77 -19.33
N PHE A 22 -9.31 16.63 -18.63
CA PHE A 22 -8.36 16.32 -17.56
C PHE A 22 -7.31 15.28 -17.95
N PHE A 23 -7.27 14.87 -19.23
CA PHE A 23 -6.31 13.88 -19.69
C PHE A 23 -4.84 14.31 -19.46
N TRP A 24 -4.58 15.61 -19.38
CA TRP A 24 -3.26 16.20 -19.08
C TRP A 24 -2.69 15.83 -17.70
N LEU A 25 -3.56 15.46 -16.74
CA LEU A 25 -3.11 15.01 -15.40
C LEU A 25 -2.38 13.66 -15.43
N ARG A 26 -2.54 12.91 -16.53
CA ARG A 26 -1.83 11.64 -16.69
C ARG A 26 -0.40 11.90 -17.19
N ASP A 27 0.56 11.60 -16.34
CA ASP A 27 1.96 11.52 -16.71
C ASP A 27 2.54 10.14 -16.34
N ASP A 28 2.90 9.35 -17.35
CA ASP A 28 3.47 8.02 -17.16
C ASP A 28 4.92 8.08 -16.61
N GLU A 29 5.63 9.22 -16.71
CA GLU A 29 6.95 9.40 -16.10
C GLU A 29 6.89 9.96 -14.67
N ARG A 30 5.76 10.56 -14.29
CA ARG A 30 5.49 11.19 -12.98
C ARG A 30 6.48 12.32 -12.64
N LYS A 31 6.79 13.16 -13.63
CA LYS A 31 7.76 14.26 -13.56
C LYS A 31 7.23 15.60 -14.09
N SER A 32 6.05 15.64 -14.70
CA SER A 32 5.43 16.87 -15.16
C SER A 32 5.20 17.83 -13.99
N GLU A 33 5.83 19.01 -14.05
CA GLU A 33 5.71 19.99 -12.96
C GLU A 33 4.28 20.53 -12.84
N ASP A 34 3.58 20.76 -13.95
CA ASP A 34 2.17 21.21 -13.94
C ASP A 34 1.26 20.22 -13.20
N VAL A 35 1.48 18.91 -13.40
CA VAL A 35 0.73 17.85 -12.68
C VAL A 35 1.10 17.86 -11.20
N LEU A 36 2.39 17.94 -10.87
CA LEU A 36 2.85 17.94 -9.49
C LEU A 36 2.39 19.19 -8.73
N GLU A 37 2.36 20.35 -9.37
CA GLU A 37 1.85 21.60 -8.79
C GLU A 37 0.37 21.46 -8.45
N HIS A 38 -0.44 20.95 -9.38
CA HIS A 38 -1.85 20.68 -9.11
C HIS A 38 -2.04 19.72 -7.94
N LEU A 39 -1.29 18.61 -7.88
CA LEU A 39 -1.36 17.66 -6.77
C LEU A 39 -0.93 18.26 -5.43
N ARG A 40 0.07 19.15 -5.43
CA ARG A 40 0.48 19.88 -4.22
C ARG A 40 -0.60 20.85 -3.75
N ALA A 41 -1.29 21.53 -4.68
CA ALA A 41 -2.41 22.41 -4.35
C ALA A 41 -3.56 21.62 -3.71
N GLU A 42 -3.93 20.46 -4.27
CA GLU A 42 -4.96 19.57 -3.72
C GLU A 42 -4.59 19.04 -2.32
N ASN A 43 -3.32 18.69 -2.10
CA ASN A 43 -2.83 18.30 -0.76
C ASN A 43 -2.94 19.45 0.24
N SER A 44 -2.64 20.68 -0.17
CA SER A 44 -2.75 21.86 0.69
C SER A 44 -4.20 22.15 1.06
N TYR A 45 -5.11 22.08 0.09
CA TYR A 45 -6.54 22.22 0.32
C TYR A 45 -7.04 21.16 1.31
N SER A 46 -6.69 19.88 1.08
CA SER A 46 -7.08 18.78 1.96
C SER A 46 -6.56 18.98 3.40
N ALA A 47 -5.33 19.45 3.56
CA ALA A 47 -4.76 19.74 4.87
C ALA A 47 -5.49 20.88 5.59
N GLN A 48 -5.92 21.91 4.86
CA GLN A 48 -6.67 23.03 5.41
C GLN A 48 -8.07 22.60 5.87
N GLU A 49 -8.82 21.92 5.00
CA GLU A 49 -10.19 21.48 5.31
C GLU A 49 -10.23 20.46 6.45
N LEU A 50 -9.27 19.54 6.50
CA LEU A 50 -9.22 18.50 7.53
C LEU A 50 -8.43 18.89 8.78
N GLY A 51 -7.86 20.10 8.85
CA GLY A 51 -7.03 20.53 9.98
C GLY A 51 -7.80 20.58 11.31
N SER A 52 -9.10 20.90 11.27
CA SER A 52 -9.96 20.88 12.46
C SER A 52 -10.10 19.50 13.10
N LEU A 53 -9.81 18.43 12.35
CA LEU A 53 -9.91 17.04 12.78
C LEU A 53 -8.58 16.47 13.31
N ASP A 54 -7.53 17.29 13.44
CA ASP A 54 -6.20 16.80 13.85
C ASP A 54 -6.20 16.11 15.22
N VAL A 55 -6.97 16.63 16.19
CA VAL A 55 -7.12 16.02 17.52
C VAL A 55 -7.78 14.64 17.41
N LEU A 56 -8.92 14.55 16.72
CA LEU A 56 -9.62 13.29 16.51
C LEU A 56 -8.76 12.28 15.74
N ARG A 57 -7.98 12.75 14.75
CA ARG A 57 -7.05 11.90 13.99
C ARG A 57 -5.98 11.30 14.89
N GLN A 58 -5.45 12.09 15.82
CA GLN A 58 -4.45 11.61 16.79
C GLN A 58 -5.06 10.61 17.77
N GLU A 59 -6.26 10.87 18.29
CA GLU A 59 -6.98 9.94 19.18
C GLU A 59 -7.21 8.58 18.51
N LEU A 60 -7.71 8.58 17.27
CA LEU A 60 -7.93 7.35 16.50
C LEU A 60 -6.63 6.63 16.17
N TYR A 61 -5.56 7.37 15.88
CA TYR A 61 -4.23 6.79 15.66
C TYR A 61 -3.74 6.06 16.91
N ASP A 62 -3.81 6.71 18.08
CA ASP A 62 -3.36 6.12 19.35
C ASP A 62 -4.23 4.91 19.74
N GLU A 63 -5.54 4.97 19.48
CA GLU A 63 -6.43 3.83 19.65
C GLU A 63 -6.02 2.64 18.77
N HIS A 64 -5.75 2.87 17.48
CA HIS A 64 -5.30 1.82 16.55
C HIS A 64 -3.97 1.19 16.99
N ILE A 65 -3.01 2.00 17.44
CA ILE A 65 -1.74 1.50 17.97
C ILE A 65 -1.97 0.72 19.27
N SER A 66 -2.88 1.15 20.15
CA SER A 66 -3.19 0.44 21.39
C SER A 66 -3.74 -0.97 21.16
N HIS A 67 -4.46 -1.17 20.05
CA HIS A 67 -5.00 -2.48 19.65
C HIS A 67 -4.00 -3.32 18.84
N LEU A 68 -2.87 -2.74 18.42
CA LEU A 68 -1.83 -3.44 17.69
C LEU A 68 -0.81 -4.04 18.67
N LYS A 69 -0.69 -5.37 18.65
CA LYS A 69 0.40 -6.06 19.34
C LYS A 69 1.70 -5.87 18.55
N GLU A 70 2.46 -4.82 18.86
CA GLU A 70 3.66 -4.44 18.10
C GLU A 70 4.75 -5.51 18.10
N THR A 71 4.90 -6.25 19.21
CA THR A 71 5.78 -7.40 19.31
C THR A 71 4.93 -8.67 19.31
N ASP A 72 4.90 -9.35 18.17
CA ASP A 72 4.15 -10.59 18.01
C ASP A 72 4.96 -11.61 17.21
N ASP A 73 4.88 -12.85 17.67
CA ASP A 73 5.43 -14.00 16.98
C ASP A 73 4.26 -14.74 16.32
N ARG A 74 4.26 -14.82 15.00
CA ARG A 74 3.26 -15.62 14.28
C ARG A 74 3.58 -17.10 14.45
N ALA A 75 2.51 -17.90 14.54
CA ALA A 75 2.60 -19.36 14.63
C ALA A 75 3.59 -19.93 13.61
N ALA A 76 4.58 -20.67 14.10
CA ALA A 76 5.61 -21.23 13.23
C ALA A 76 5.07 -22.37 12.36
N SER A 77 5.49 -22.41 11.11
CA SER A 77 5.23 -23.53 10.20
C SER A 77 6.46 -24.42 10.07
N ARG A 78 6.27 -25.74 10.18
CA ARG A 78 7.36 -26.68 9.96
C ARG A 78 7.57 -26.91 8.47
N LYS A 79 8.81 -26.79 8.03
CA LYS A 79 9.26 -27.20 6.70
C LYS A 79 10.63 -27.86 6.81
N ASP A 80 10.68 -29.14 6.45
CA ASP A 80 11.88 -29.99 6.57
C ASP A 80 12.39 -30.03 8.02
N GLU A 81 13.67 -29.72 8.21
CA GLU A 81 14.38 -29.68 9.50
C GLU A 81 14.27 -28.32 10.21
N PHE A 82 13.40 -27.41 9.75
CA PHE A 82 13.25 -26.07 10.32
C PHE A 82 11.79 -25.68 10.59
N PHE A 83 11.59 -24.94 11.68
CA PHE A 83 10.42 -24.12 11.92
C PHE A 83 10.66 -22.72 11.36
N TYR A 84 9.75 -22.21 10.53
CA TYR A 84 9.77 -20.87 9.99
C TYR A 84 8.70 -20.02 10.67
N TYR A 85 9.06 -18.81 11.08
CA TYR A 85 8.13 -17.88 11.70
C TYR A 85 8.50 -16.45 11.32
N THR A 86 7.55 -15.54 11.54
CA THR A 86 7.77 -14.11 11.38
C THR A 86 7.51 -13.42 12.69
N ARG A 87 8.41 -12.51 13.07
CA ARG A 87 8.26 -11.68 14.26
C ARG A 87 8.15 -10.21 13.87
N THR A 88 7.27 -9.48 14.53
CA THR A 88 7.30 -8.02 14.55
C THR A 88 8.00 -7.55 15.83
N VAL A 89 8.67 -6.41 15.77
CA VAL A 89 9.35 -5.83 16.93
C VAL A 89 8.86 -4.40 17.07
N LYS A 90 8.51 -4.00 18.29
CA LYS A 90 8.14 -2.62 18.61
C LYS A 90 9.08 -1.59 17.97
N GLY A 91 8.49 -0.60 17.30
CA GLY A 91 9.22 0.46 16.60
C GLY A 91 9.89 0.03 15.29
N LYS A 92 9.65 -1.19 14.79
CA LYS A 92 10.11 -1.63 13.47
C LYS A 92 8.93 -1.75 12.52
N SER A 93 8.99 -1.03 11.40
CA SER A 93 7.93 -1.03 10.37
C SER A 93 7.86 -2.33 9.57
N TYR A 94 8.91 -3.16 9.62
CA TYR A 94 9.02 -4.39 8.83
C TYR A 94 9.18 -5.61 9.74
N LYS A 95 8.55 -6.71 9.33
CA LYS A 95 8.68 -8.02 9.96
C LYS A 95 10.07 -8.64 9.73
N LEU A 96 10.50 -9.46 10.67
CA LEU A 96 11.70 -10.27 10.55
C LEU A 96 11.30 -11.70 10.18
N HIS A 97 11.97 -12.28 9.19
CA HIS A 97 11.81 -13.68 8.80
C HIS A 97 12.85 -14.52 9.55
N CYS A 98 12.38 -15.47 10.36
CA CYS A 98 13.23 -16.26 11.25
C CYS A 98 13.04 -17.76 11.01
N ARG A 99 14.06 -18.55 11.34
CA ARG A 99 13.99 -20.02 11.34
C ARG A 99 14.73 -20.63 12.53
N LYS A 100 14.24 -21.76 13.03
CA LYS A 100 14.86 -22.56 14.11
C LYS A 100 14.93 -24.04 13.69
N PRO A 101 16.03 -24.77 13.95
CA PRO A 101 16.08 -26.21 13.71
C PRO A 101 15.02 -26.97 14.52
N THR A 102 14.51 -28.08 13.96
CA THR A 102 13.55 -28.97 14.66
C THR A 102 14.24 -29.95 15.61
N GLN A 103 15.54 -30.19 15.45
CA GLN A 103 16.33 -31.02 16.37
C GLN A 103 16.75 -30.22 17.61
N GLY A 104 16.39 -30.71 18.80
CA GLY A 104 16.79 -30.14 20.09
C GLY A 104 15.67 -29.47 20.89
N ASP A 105 14.52 -29.20 20.28
CA ASP A 105 13.33 -28.68 20.96
C ASP A 105 12.07 -28.95 20.10
N GLU A 106 11.20 -29.87 20.55
CA GLU A 106 9.95 -30.22 19.85
C GLU A 106 8.84 -29.15 20.01
N ARG A 107 9.07 -28.13 20.85
CA ARG A 107 8.12 -27.03 21.00
C ARG A 107 8.17 -26.14 19.77
N ILE A 108 7.00 -25.97 19.16
CA ILE A 108 6.77 -24.97 18.11
C ILE A 108 7.06 -23.60 18.73
N PRO A 109 8.01 -22.82 18.19
CA PRO A 109 8.26 -21.45 18.65
C PRO A 109 7.05 -20.55 18.39
#